data_AF-A0A1G2Q8S3-F1
#
_entry.id   AF-A0A1G2Q8S3-F1
#
_cell.length_a   1.000
_cell.length_b   1.000
_cell.length_c   1.000
_cell.angle_alpha   90.00
_cell.angle_beta   90.00
_cell.angle_gamma   90.00
#
_symmetry.space_group_name_H-M   'P 1'
#
loop_
_entity.id
_entity.type
_entity.pdbx_description
1 polymer ?
#
loop_
_entity_poly.entity_id
_entity_poly.type
_entity_poly.pdbx_seq_one_letter_code
_entity_poly.pdbx_strand_id
1 'polypeptide(L)'
;MEATANAAKLPVGNPSPAKLAATIVNALLGTLGTILVMLIIYAGFIWMTAAGDEQKISKAKKLLGSAIVGLAIVLAAYAIASFTISNLQKGAGTSNGGSGGVSCTTPEPDPNLCNGEFGWDCVNGVWECT
;
A
#
# COMPACT_ATOMS: atom_id res chain seq x y z
N MET A 1 -19.85 23.99 -33.91
CA MET A 1 -20.63 23.05 -33.07
C MET A 1 -19.77 21.82 -32.81
N GLU A 2 -18.80 21.93 -31.89
CA GLU A 2 -17.79 20.87 -31.64
C GLU A 2 -17.79 20.41 -30.16
N ALA A 3 -18.84 20.75 -29.42
CA ALA A 3 -18.94 20.52 -27.98
C ALA A 3 -19.62 19.19 -27.57
N THR A 4 -19.76 18.21 -28.46
CA THR A 4 -20.48 16.96 -28.12
C THR A 4 -19.65 15.66 -28.21
N ALA A 5 -18.36 15.71 -28.57
CA ALA A 5 -17.50 14.51 -28.59
C ALA A 5 -16.73 14.25 -27.29
N ASN A 6 -16.68 15.21 -26.35
CA ASN A 6 -16.01 15.04 -25.05
C ASN A 6 -17.00 14.81 -23.89
N ALA A 7 -18.12 14.14 -24.18
CA ALA A 7 -19.00 13.57 -23.16
C ALA A 7 -18.92 12.03 -23.10
N ALA A 8 -18.20 11.39 -24.04
CA ALA A 8 -17.87 9.95 -23.99
C ALA A 8 -16.50 9.66 -23.36
N LYS A 9 -15.76 10.69 -22.91
CA LYS A 9 -14.64 10.55 -21.99
C LYS A 9 -14.97 11.24 -20.66
N LEU A 10 -16.16 10.98 -20.13
CA LEU A 10 -16.37 11.12 -18.69
C LEU A 10 -15.58 9.99 -18.01
N PRO A 11 -14.58 10.30 -17.16
CA PRO A 11 -13.85 9.32 -16.38
C PRO A 11 -14.73 8.77 -15.25
N VAL A 12 -15.70 7.92 -15.58
CA VAL A 12 -16.45 7.13 -14.62
C VAL A 12 -16.91 5.84 -15.32
N GLY A 13 -16.65 4.67 -14.73
CA GLY A 13 -17.42 3.49 -15.15
C GLY A 13 -16.85 2.10 -14.95
N ASN A 14 -15.66 1.93 -14.38
CA ASN A 14 -15.46 0.79 -13.50
C ASN A 14 -14.45 1.22 -12.43
N PRO A 15 -14.89 1.76 -11.27
CA PRO A 15 -14.10 1.50 -10.09
C PRO A 15 -14.04 -0.02 -10.02
N SER A 16 -12.95 -0.62 -10.52
CA SER A 16 -12.72 -2.05 -10.31
C SER A 16 -13.04 -2.26 -8.84
N PRO A 17 -13.92 -3.20 -8.46
CA PRO A 17 -14.25 -3.37 -7.05
C PRO A 17 -12.98 -3.50 -6.20
N ALA A 18 -11.90 -4.00 -6.79
CA ALA A 18 -10.54 -3.96 -6.29
C ALA A 18 -9.99 -2.57 -5.93
N LYS A 19 -10.16 -1.52 -6.75
CA LYS A 19 -9.65 -0.16 -6.50
C LYS A 19 -10.47 0.56 -5.42
N LEU A 20 -11.79 0.41 -5.43
CA LEU A 20 -12.65 0.94 -4.38
C LEU A 20 -12.38 0.24 -3.03
N ALA A 21 -12.27 -1.10 -3.05
CA ALA A 21 -11.88 -1.87 -1.88
C ALA A 21 -10.48 -1.46 -1.39
N ALA A 22 -9.48 -1.30 -2.27
CA ALA A 22 -8.13 -0.91 -1.87
C ALA A 22 -8.07 0.47 -1.21
N THR A 23 -8.86 1.44 -1.67
CA THR A 23 -8.94 2.76 -1.04
C THR A 23 -9.63 2.70 0.32
N ILE A 24 -10.75 1.98 0.42
CA ILE A 24 -11.49 1.82 1.69
C ILE A 24 -10.65 1.06 2.72
N VAL A 25 -10.01 -0.02 2.30
CA VAL A 25 -9.11 -0.83 3.12
C VAL A 25 -7.92 0.03 3.59
N ASN A 26 -7.24 0.78 2.72
CA ASN A 26 -6.14 1.65 3.19
C ASN A 26 -6.59 2.73 4.19
N ALA A 27 -7.75 3.37 3.96
CA ALA A 27 -8.27 4.39 4.87
C ALA A 27 -8.66 3.80 6.24
N LEU A 28 -9.32 2.63 6.24
CA LEU A 28 -9.71 1.94 7.47
C LEU A 28 -8.50 1.36 8.19
N LEU A 29 -7.61 0.64 7.50
CA LEU A 29 -6.42 0.02 8.10
C LEU A 29 -5.45 1.06 8.67
N GLY A 30 -5.28 2.21 8.02
CA GLY A 30 -4.46 3.30 8.55
C GLY A 30 -4.99 3.78 9.91
N THR A 31 -6.28 4.14 9.95
CA THR A 31 -6.90 4.69 11.17
C THR A 31 -7.00 3.64 12.29
N LEU A 32 -7.42 2.41 11.98
CA LEU A 32 -7.50 1.30 12.93
C LEU A 32 -6.11 0.86 13.44
N GLY A 33 -5.12 0.83 12.55
CA GLY A 33 -3.74 0.48 12.89
C GLY A 33 -3.12 1.47 13.86
N THR A 34 -3.32 2.78 13.65
CA THR A 34 -2.84 3.81 14.58
C THR A 34 -3.45 3.67 15.97
N ILE A 35 -4.77 3.43 16.05
CA ILE A 35 -5.46 3.23 17.34
C ILE A 35 -4.93 1.98 18.05
N LEU A 36 -4.68 0.90 17.31
CA LEU A 36 -4.13 -0.34 17.87
C LEU A 36 -2.75 -0.13 18.48
N VAL A 37 -1.86 0.59 17.80
CA VAL A 37 -0.53 0.91 18.33
C VAL A 37 -0.63 1.74 19.61
N MET A 38 -1.54 2.72 19.66
CA MET A 38 -1.81 3.49 20.88
C MET A 38 -2.22 2.60 22.06
N LEU A 39 -3.10 1.62 21.84
CA LEU A 39 -3.53 0.68 22.88
C LEU A 39 -2.39 -0.22 23.36
N ILE A 40 -1.51 -0.67 22.46
CA ILE A 40 -0.33 -1.45 22.83
C ILE A 40 0.60 -0.64 23.74
N ILE A 41 0.85 0.63 23.42
CA ILE A 41 1.69 1.51 24.24
C ILE A 41 1.06 1.69 25.63
N TYR A 42 -0.25 1.94 25.70
CA TYR A 42 -0.97 2.07 26.97
C TYR A 42 -0.89 0.79 27.82
N ALA A 43 -1.08 -0.37 27.18
CA ALA A 43 -1.00 -1.66 27.84
C ALA A 43 0.42 -1.97 28.35
N GLY A 44 1.44 -1.63 27.56
CA GLY A 44 2.85 -1.77 27.93
C GLY A 44 3.22 -0.92 29.14
N PHE A 45 2.73 0.33 29.20
CA PHE A 45 2.94 1.21 30.35
C PHE A 45 2.34 0.66 31.64
N ILE A 46 1.11 0.11 31.57
CA ILE A 46 0.44 -0.52 32.71
C ILE A 46 1.18 -1.77 33.19
N TRP A 47 1.80 -2.52 32.27
CA TRP A 47 2.57 -3.71 32.63
C TRP A 47 3.89 -3.33 33.31
N MET A 48 4.62 -2.34 32.80
CA MET A 48 5.87 -1.87 33.42
C MET A 48 5.65 -1.21 34.78
N THR A 49 4.54 -0.49 34.97
CA THR A 49 4.21 0.18 36.23
C THR A 49 3.49 -0.74 37.24
N ALA A 50 3.33 -2.02 36.94
CA ALA A 50 2.62 -2.95 37.81
C ALA A 50 3.35 -3.26 39.13
N ALA A 51 4.67 -3.01 39.23
CA ALA A 51 5.46 -3.04 40.48
C ALA A 51 5.20 -4.23 41.44
N GLY A 52 4.80 -5.40 40.93
CA GLY A 52 4.51 -6.60 41.73
C GLY A 52 3.04 -6.81 42.12
N ASP A 53 2.12 -5.94 41.73
CA ASP A 53 0.68 -6.13 41.90
C ASP A 53 0.15 -7.14 40.87
N GLU A 54 -0.20 -8.35 41.33
CA GLU A 54 -0.74 -9.43 40.49
C GLU A 54 -2.02 -9.04 39.75
N GLN A 55 -2.87 -8.16 40.30
CA GLN A 55 -4.08 -7.72 39.60
C GLN A 55 -3.72 -6.86 38.38
N LYS A 56 -2.72 -5.98 38.53
CA LYS A 56 -2.24 -5.15 37.41
C LYS A 56 -1.55 -5.99 36.35
N ILE A 57 -0.74 -6.98 36.74
CA ILE A 57 -0.10 -7.90 35.80
C ILE A 57 -1.14 -8.75 35.07
N SER A 58 -2.15 -9.27 35.76
CA SER A 58 -3.22 -10.06 35.15
C SER A 58 -4.06 -9.24 34.17
N LYS A 59 -4.43 -8.01 34.54
CA LYS A 59 -5.08 -7.07 33.61
C LYS A 59 -4.22 -6.75 32.40
N ALA A 60 -2.94 -6.45 32.60
CA ALA A 60 -2.01 -6.15 31.52
C ALA A 60 -1.85 -7.33 30.54
N LYS A 61 -1.69 -8.56 31.07
CA LYS A 61 -1.63 -9.78 30.25
C LYS A 61 -2.89 -10.00 29.43
N LYS A 62 -4.07 -9.76 30.02
CA LYS A 62 -5.36 -9.88 29.30
C LYS A 62 -5.47 -8.83 28.19
N LEU A 63 -5.02 -7.61 28.45
CA LEU A 63 -5.01 -6.51 27.48
C LEU A 63 -4.01 -6.75 26.33
N LEU A 64 -2.82 -7.24 26.64
CA LEU A 64 -1.83 -7.69 25.63
C LEU A 64 -2.39 -8.82 24.78
N GLY A 65 -3.06 -9.80 25.39
CA GLY A 65 -3.69 -10.91 24.66
C GLY A 65 -4.70 -10.41 23.63
N SER A 66 -5.57 -9.47 24.00
CA SER A 66 -6.51 -8.85 23.04
C SER A 66 -5.82 -8.01 21.96
N ALA A 67 -4.71 -7.35 22.28
CA ALA A 67 -3.96 -6.55 21.31
C ALA A 67 -3.28 -7.42 20.24
N ILE A 68 -2.74 -8.59 20.63
CA ILE A 68 -2.13 -9.56 19.72
C ILE A 68 -3.17 -10.10 18.72
N VAL A 69 -4.39 -10.39 19.19
CA VAL A 69 -5.48 -10.82 18.31
C VAL A 69 -5.82 -9.73 17.29
N GLY A 70 -5.85 -8.45 17.70
CA GLY A 70 -6.03 -7.32 16.79
C GLY A 70 -4.93 -7.24 15.72
N LEU A 71 -3.67 -7.42 16.11
CA LEU A 71 -2.54 -7.43 15.18
C LEU A 71 -2.67 -8.57 14.15
N ALA A 72 -3.05 -9.76 14.61
CA ALA A 72 -3.27 -10.92 13.75
C ALA A 72 -4.39 -10.68 12.71
N ILE A 73 -5.47 -9.98 13.09
CA ILE A 73 -6.56 -9.63 12.16
C ILE A 73 -6.07 -8.70 11.05
N VAL A 74 -5.25 -7.69 11.36
CA VAL A 74 -4.70 -6.77 10.35
C VAL A 74 -3.83 -7.53 9.34
N LEU A 75 -2.96 -8.41 9.82
CA LEU A 75 -2.12 -9.27 8.97
C LEU A 75 -2.97 -10.21 8.11
N ALA A 76 -4.00 -10.83 8.69
CA ALA A 76 -4.93 -11.70 7.98
C ALA A 76 -5.72 -10.95 6.90
N ALA A 77 -6.19 -9.74 7.19
CA ALA A 77 -6.90 -8.91 6.21
C ALA A 77 -6.02 -8.55 5.01
N TYR A 78 -4.75 -8.22 5.25
CA TYR A 78 -3.78 -7.94 4.19
C TYR A 78 -3.49 -9.20 3.35
N ALA A 79 -3.32 -10.35 4.00
CA ALA A 79 -3.10 -11.63 3.33
C ALA A 79 -4.30 -12.00 2.44
N ILE A 80 -5.52 -11.83 2.93
CA ILE A 80 -6.74 -12.12 2.16
C ILE A 80 -6.85 -11.14 0.98
N ALA A 81 -6.65 -9.84 1.19
CA ALA A 81 -6.73 -8.84 0.13
C ALA A 81 -5.74 -9.12 -1.01
N SER A 82 -4.48 -9.39 -0.67
CA SER A 82 -3.43 -9.72 -1.64
C SER A 82 -3.71 -11.06 -2.34
N PHE A 83 -4.23 -12.06 -1.63
CA PHE A 83 -4.65 -13.33 -2.22
C PHE A 83 -5.80 -13.13 -3.22
N THR A 84 -6.85 -12.41 -2.86
CA THR A 84 -7.99 -12.15 -3.76
C THR A 84 -7.54 -11.40 -5.02
N ILE A 85 -6.70 -10.38 -4.89
CA ILE A 85 -6.17 -9.62 -6.03
C ILE A 85 -5.30 -10.52 -6.92
N SER A 86 -4.42 -11.32 -6.33
CA SER A 86 -3.50 -12.22 -7.07
C SER A 86 -4.24 -13.31 -7.84
N ASN A 87 -5.32 -13.86 -7.28
CA ASN A 87 -6.13 -14.87 -7.96
C ASN A 87 -6.95 -14.25 -9.11
N LEU A 88 -7.45 -13.03 -8.93
CA LEU A 88 -8.11 -12.28 -10.00
C LEU A 88 -7.14 -11.91 -11.13
N GLN A 89 -5.90 -11.53 -10.81
CA GLN A 89 -4.85 -11.21 -11.79
C GLN A 89 -4.28 -12.43 -12.53
N LYS A 90 -4.36 -13.63 -11.93
CA LYS A 90 -4.02 -14.90 -12.61
C LYS A 90 -5.13 -15.38 -13.54
N GLY A 91 -6.41 -15.11 -13.20
CA GLY A 91 -7.56 -15.50 -14.02
C GLY A 91 -7.96 -14.49 -15.10
N ALA A 92 -7.78 -13.20 -14.84
CA ALA A 92 -7.86 -12.14 -15.84
C ALA A 92 -6.42 -11.83 -16.27
N GLY A 93 -6.03 -12.15 -17.50
CA GLY A 93 -4.67 -11.95 -18.06
C GLY A 93 -4.22 -10.49 -18.14
N THR A 94 -4.20 -9.82 -16.99
CA THR A 94 -3.81 -8.43 -16.78
C THR A 94 -2.61 -8.47 -15.86
N SER A 95 -1.45 -8.60 -16.48
CA SER A 95 -0.17 -8.20 -15.91
C SER A 95 -0.26 -6.71 -15.59
N ASN A 96 -0.51 -6.36 -14.33
CA ASN A 96 -0.31 -5.01 -13.82
C ASN A 96 0.89 -5.05 -12.87
N GLY A 97 2.09 -5.00 -13.47
CA GLY A 97 3.26 -4.47 -12.80
C GLY A 97 3.01 -2.99 -12.52
N GLY A 98 2.77 -2.64 -11.26
CA GLY A 98 2.68 -1.25 -10.87
C GLY A 98 4.07 -0.65 -10.82
N SER A 99 4.33 0.33 -11.70
CA SER A 99 5.09 1.55 -11.35
C SER A 99 4.86 2.60 -12.43
N GLY A 100 4.31 3.74 -12.00
CA GLY A 100 4.18 4.95 -12.80
C GLY A 100 5.53 5.65 -12.98
N GLY A 101 6.42 5.02 -13.74
CA GLY A 101 7.62 5.66 -14.29
C GLY A 101 7.48 5.66 -15.81
N VAL A 102 7.88 6.74 -16.43
CA VAL A 102 8.15 6.77 -17.87
C VAL A 102 9.03 5.59 -18.23
N SER A 103 8.48 4.58 -18.91
CA SER A 103 9.26 3.45 -19.39
C SER A 103 9.92 3.87 -20.69
N CYS A 104 11.19 4.26 -20.62
CA CYS A 104 12.00 4.43 -21.82
C CYS A 104 12.13 3.07 -22.52
N THR A 105 11.98 3.05 -23.84
CA THR A 105 12.13 1.83 -24.66
C THR A 105 13.54 1.26 -24.51
N THR A 106 13.65 -0.02 -24.20
CA THR A 106 14.87 -0.82 -24.39
C THR A 106 15.07 -1.04 -25.89
N PRO A 107 16.28 -0.93 -26.47
CA PRO A 107 17.60 -0.94 -25.84
C PRO A 107 18.04 0.42 -25.26
N GLU A 108 18.73 0.38 -24.12
CA GLU A 108 19.42 1.54 -23.57
C GLU A 108 20.45 2.10 -24.57
N PRO A 109 20.55 3.43 -24.74
CA PRO A 109 21.55 4.05 -25.60
C PRO A 109 22.98 3.80 -25.09
N ASP A 110 23.95 3.68 -26.00
CA ASP A 110 25.35 3.42 -25.64
C ASP A 110 25.88 4.45 -24.61
N PRO A 111 26.60 4.00 -23.57
CA PRO A 111 27.10 4.88 -22.51
C PRO A 111 28.14 5.91 -22.98
N ASN A 112 28.69 5.74 -24.19
CA ASN A 112 29.68 6.65 -24.78
C ASN A 112 29.05 7.75 -25.66
N LEU A 113 27.73 7.77 -25.85
CA LEU A 113 27.05 8.80 -26.65
C LEU A 113 26.76 10.09 -25.87
N CYS A 114 26.68 10.04 -24.54
CA CYS A 114 26.61 11.26 -23.72
C CYS A 114 28.03 11.79 -23.52
N ASN A 115 28.32 12.92 -24.15
CA ASN A 115 29.64 13.55 -24.28
C ASN A 115 30.23 14.05 -22.94
N GLY A 116 30.44 13.16 -21.97
CA GLY A 116 31.13 13.45 -20.71
C GLY A 116 30.25 13.85 -19.51
N GLU A 117 28.94 13.61 -19.56
CA GLU A 117 28.01 13.90 -18.45
C GLU A 117 27.66 12.60 -17.67
N PHE A 118 26.94 12.71 -16.55
CA PHE A 118 26.76 11.68 -15.51
C PHE A 118 25.89 10.47 -15.91
N GLY A 119 25.32 10.47 -17.12
CA GLY A 119 24.67 9.29 -17.71
C GLY A 119 23.38 9.64 -18.47
N TRP A 120 22.54 8.63 -18.67
CA TRP A 120 21.23 8.79 -19.29
C TRP A 120 20.13 8.79 -18.22
N ASP A 121 19.31 9.84 -18.18
CA ASP A 121 18.08 9.90 -17.40
C ASP A 121 16.86 9.70 -18.31
N CYS A 122 15.83 9.04 -17.78
CA CYS A 122 14.57 8.84 -18.48
C CYS A 122 13.55 9.88 -18.04
N VAL A 123 13.24 10.85 -18.90
CA VAL A 123 12.27 11.91 -18.63
C VAL A 123 11.22 11.90 -19.74
N ASN A 124 9.93 11.88 -19.36
CA ASN A 124 8.80 11.84 -20.30
C ASN A 124 8.83 10.70 -21.35
N GLY A 125 9.61 9.64 -21.11
CA GLY A 125 9.70 8.46 -21.99
C GLY A 125 10.76 8.59 -23.09
N VAL A 126 11.63 9.60 -23.02
CA VAL A 126 12.78 9.81 -23.90
C VAL A 126 14.06 9.78 -23.05
N TRP A 127 15.14 9.23 -23.60
CA TRP A 127 16.45 9.26 -22.97
C TRP A 127 17.07 10.66 -23.14
N GLU A 128 17.31 11.36 -22.03
CA GLU A 128 18.01 12.64 -21.98
C GLU A 128 19.37 12.46 -21.29
N CYS A 129 20.43 13.13 -21.78
CA CYS A 129 21.71 13.13 -21.07
C CYS A 129 21.63 14.06 -19.86
N THR A 130 22.05 13.57 -18.69
CA THR A 130 22.11 14.28 -17.40
C THR A 130 23.56 14.51 -16.99
#